data_AF-A0A4U0VB58-F1
#
_entry.id   AF-A0A4U0VB58-F1
#
_cell.length_a   1.000
_cell.length_b   1.000
_cell.length_c   1.000
_cell.angle_alpha   90.00
_cell.angle_beta   90.00
_cell.angle_gamma   90.00
#
_symmetry.space_group_name_H-M   'P 1'
#
loop_
_entity.id
_entity.type
_entity.pdbx_description
1 polymer ?
#
loop_
_entity_poly.entity_id
_entity_poly.type
_entity_poly.pdbx_seq_one_letter_code
_entity_poly.pdbx_strand_id
1 'polypeptide(L)'
;MQPDRVVIGCESTISGHRAAAALANLYAAWVPRSRIAPIGIWSSELCKLAANAMLAQRISSINSISAICERTDADVGEIAKSIGLDPRIGPQFLKAGLGFGGSCFRKDIASLTYLAESLGLPEVAAYWQQVLTMNDFQRDRFARHVIATLNNSLRGKKVAILGYAFKKNTGDARESPALDVIRILLEEGPKSITIYDPLCSEADIKRELSVLERDYAVSMPDGPVEVVPDPYAACANSNAVLILTDWDMFKNGKPVTQSSKPVTIAETYDGATPTDVLHLTPRIERVTINKPPTPPRTPKLSPLAPELNTRLLPEPPCPADCVVCRSSSSAGMSVETDTTTPIDWAHISKTVREPRWVFDGRGVLDARAMVGMGFRLETLGRASMY
;
A
#
# COMPACT_ATOMS: atom_id res chain seq x y z
N MET A 1 18.93 -9.29 -2.07
CA MET A 1 18.12 -8.11 -2.46
C MET A 1 18.52 -7.68 -3.87
N GLN A 2 17.58 -7.51 -4.79
CA GLN A 2 17.83 -7.02 -6.16
C GLN A 2 17.06 -5.70 -6.36
N PRO A 3 17.64 -4.54 -6.01
CA PRO A 3 16.94 -3.26 -6.14
C PRO A 3 16.77 -2.85 -7.60
N ASP A 4 15.67 -2.15 -7.89
CA ASP A 4 15.47 -1.50 -9.19
C ASP A 4 16.51 -0.39 -9.42
N ARG A 5 16.82 0.36 -8.36
CA ARG A 5 17.83 1.42 -8.34
C ARG A 5 18.35 1.70 -6.93
N VAL A 6 19.53 2.28 -6.84
CA VAL A 6 20.12 2.87 -5.63
C VAL A 6 20.36 4.35 -5.92
N VAL A 7 19.80 5.24 -5.10
CA VAL A 7 19.97 6.69 -5.22
C VAL A 7 20.89 7.15 -4.11
N ILE A 8 21.90 7.95 -4.43
CA ILE A 8 22.89 8.47 -3.46
C ILE A 8 22.93 9.99 -3.57
N GLY A 9 22.68 10.69 -2.47
CA GLY A 9 22.88 12.14 -2.37
C GLY A 9 24.36 12.49 -2.37
N CYS A 10 24.74 13.45 -3.20
CA CYS A 10 26.10 13.91 -3.42
C CYS A 10 26.14 15.43 -3.35
N GLU A 11 27.01 15.96 -2.51
CA GLU A 11 27.35 17.38 -2.53
C GLU A 11 28.26 17.67 -3.73
N SER A 12 28.15 18.85 -4.34
CA SER A 12 28.97 19.26 -5.49
C SER A 12 30.45 19.54 -5.16
N THR A 13 30.89 19.23 -3.94
CA THR A 13 32.27 19.41 -3.47
C THR A 13 33.16 18.21 -3.84
N ILE A 14 34.48 18.39 -3.87
CA ILE A 14 35.43 17.28 -4.14
C ILE A 14 35.28 16.17 -3.08
N SER A 15 35.12 16.54 -1.82
CA SER A 15 34.85 15.62 -0.71
C SER A 15 33.51 14.90 -0.89
N GLY A 16 32.45 15.61 -1.30
CA GLY A 16 31.14 15.03 -1.58
C GLY A 16 31.19 13.94 -2.65
N HIS A 17 31.84 14.22 -3.78
CA HIS A 17 32.02 13.23 -4.85
C HIS A 17 32.81 11.99 -4.39
N ARG A 18 33.84 12.17 -3.55
CA ARG A 18 34.60 11.05 -2.99
C ARG A 18 33.74 10.19 -2.06
N ALA A 19 32.93 10.81 -1.21
CA ALA A 19 32.01 10.11 -0.32
C ALA A 19 30.94 9.32 -1.10
N ALA A 20 30.30 9.95 -2.09
CA ALA A 20 29.32 9.29 -2.95
C ALA A 20 29.93 8.12 -3.73
N ALA A 21 31.16 8.26 -4.25
CA ALA A 21 31.87 7.18 -4.92
C ALA A 21 32.21 6.02 -3.99
N ALA A 22 32.63 6.31 -2.75
CA ALA A 22 32.89 5.27 -1.75
C ALA A 22 31.62 4.46 -1.44
N LEU A 23 30.48 5.13 -1.25
CA LEU A 23 29.20 4.47 -1.02
C LEU A 23 28.72 3.69 -2.26
N ALA A 24 28.89 4.26 -3.46
CA ALA A 24 28.56 3.58 -4.71
C ALA A 24 29.40 2.30 -4.90
N ASN A 25 30.69 2.32 -4.52
CA ASN A 25 31.55 1.14 -4.56
C ASN A 25 31.08 0.04 -3.61
N LEU A 26 30.57 0.40 -2.43
CA LEU A 26 29.98 -0.55 -1.50
C LEU A 26 28.78 -1.27 -2.14
N TYR A 27 27.82 -0.52 -2.69
CA TYR A 27 26.65 -1.10 -3.36
C TYR A 27 27.00 -1.88 -4.62
N ALA A 28 28.06 -1.48 -5.33
CA ALA A 28 28.52 -2.15 -6.55
C ALA A 28 28.99 -3.60 -6.32
N ALA A 29 29.16 -4.03 -5.06
CA ALA A 29 29.46 -5.42 -4.73
C ALA A 29 28.31 -6.39 -5.11
N TRP A 30 27.07 -5.92 -5.21
CA TRP A 30 25.93 -6.75 -5.65
C TRP A 30 24.88 -6.03 -6.52
N VAL A 31 25.00 -4.72 -6.74
CA VAL A 31 24.11 -3.93 -7.59
C VAL A 31 24.86 -3.46 -8.85
N PRO A 32 24.34 -3.70 -10.07
CA PRO A 32 24.96 -3.18 -11.29
C PRO A 32 25.12 -1.65 -11.22
N ARG A 33 26.29 -1.13 -11.61
CA ARG A 33 26.56 0.32 -11.56
C ARG A 33 25.56 1.15 -12.37
N SER A 34 25.00 0.60 -13.44
CA SER A 34 23.95 1.26 -14.23
C SER A 34 22.66 1.55 -13.44
N ARG A 35 22.47 0.91 -12.28
CA ARG A 35 21.34 1.14 -11.37
C ARG A 35 21.71 2.00 -10.15
N ILE A 36 22.95 2.49 -10.06
CA ILE A 36 23.41 3.36 -8.96
C ILE A 36 23.48 4.78 -9.50
N ALA A 37 22.63 5.67 -8.98
CA ALA A 37 22.48 7.04 -9.42
C ALA A 37 22.94 8.02 -8.32
N PRO A 38 24.19 8.50 -8.36
CA PRO A 38 24.61 9.64 -7.55
C PRO A 38 23.99 10.92 -8.12
N ILE A 39 23.24 11.65 -7.30
CA ILE A 39 22.56 12.91 -7.65
C ILE A 39 22.75 13.94 -6.53
N GLY A 40 22.30 15.19 -6.70
CA GLY A 40 22.38 16.21 -5.65
C GLY A 40 21.68 15.78 -4.35
N ILE A 41 22.16 16.24 -3.20
CA ILE A 41 21.58 15.89 -1.87
C ILE A 41 20.07 16.18 -1.84
N TRP A 42 19.67 17.42 -2.12
CA TRP A 42 18.27 17.82 -2.17
C TRP A 42 17.46 17.02 -3.18
N SER A 43 18.04 16.70 -4.35
CA SER A 43 17.40 15.86 -5.36
C SER A 43 17.18 14.44 -4.86
N SER A 44 18.11 13.86 -4.09
CA SER A 44 17.98 12.52 -3.50
C SER A 44 16.86 12.46 -2.47
N GLU A 45 16.79 13.45 -1.58
CA GLU A 45 15.74 13.53 -0.55
C GLU A 45 14.36 13.71 -1.19
N LEU A 46 14.24 14.67 -2.10
CA LEU A 46 12.98 14.92 -2.81
C LEU A 46 12.56 13.75 -3.69
N CYS A 47 13.51 13.03 -4.31
CA CYS A 47 13.23 11.84 -5.12
C CYS A 47 12.49 10.77 -4.31
N LYS A 48 12.83 10.59 -3.02
CA LYS A 48 12.15 9.61 -2.17
C LYS A 48 10.70 10.01 -1.90
N LEU A 49 10.46 11.28 -1.55
CA LEU A 49 9.12 11.81 -1.32
C LEU A 49 8.27 11.72 -2.60
N ALA A 50 8.81 12.19 -3.72
CA ALA A 50 8.13 12.19 -5.00
C ALA A 50 7.79 10.77 -5.49
N ALA A 51 8.71 9.81 -5.36
CA ALA A 51 8.45 8.43 -5.75
C ALA A 51 7.30 7.80 -4.94
N ASN A 52 7.29 8.00 -3.62
CA ASN A 52 6.23 7.48 -2.76
C ASN A 52 4.88 8.17 -3.04
N ALA A 53 4.89 9.50 -3.27
CA ALA A 53 3.70 10.26 -3.61
C ALA A 53 3.11 9.82 -4.96
N MET A 54 3.94 9.57 -5.97
CA MET A 54 3.50 9.05 -7.28
C MET A 54 2.88 7.65 -7.17
N LEU A 55 3.47 6.75 -6.37
CA LEU A 55 2.91 5.41 -6.15
C LEU A 55 1.53 5.48 -5.46
N ALA A 56 1.41 6.30 -4.43
CA ALA A 56 0.16 6.52 -3.72
C ALA A 56 -0.89 7.21 -4.60
N GLN A 57 -0.48 8.18 -5.44
CA GLN A 57 -1.36 8.83 -6.39
C GLN A 57 -2.00 7.84 -7.34
N ARG A 58 -1.27 6.84 -7.86
CA ARG A 58 -1.84 5.80 -8.73
C ARG A 58 -2.96 5.03 -8.04
N ILE A 59 -2.77 4.67 -6.76
CA ILE A 59 -3.78 3.97 -5.95
C ILE A 59 -5.01 4.87 -5.76
N SER A 60 -4.83 6.13 -5.34
CA SER A 60 -5.95 7.06 -5.18
C SER A 60 -6.67 7.35 -6.50
N SER A 61 -5.93 7.41 -7.62
CA SER A 61 -6.52 7.62 -8.94
C SER A 61 -7.40 6.45 -9.37
N ILE A 62 -6.94 5.20 -9.23
CA ILE A 62 -7.78 4.05 -9.59
C ILE A 62 -8.95 3.88 -8.60
N ASN A 63 -8.77 4.26 -7.34
CA ASN A 63 -9.86 4.28 -6.35
C ASN A 63 -10.93 5.31 -6.68
N SER A 64 -10.58 6.50 -7.19
CA SER A 64 -11.59 7.47 -7.62
C SER A 64 -12.42 6.93 -8.79
N ILE A 65 -11.77 6.25 -9.74
CA ILE A 65 -12.46 5.57 -10.85
C ILE A 65 -13.35 4.42 -10.35
N SER A 66 -12.95 3.70 -9.30
CA SER A 66 -13.78 2.64 -8.71
C SER A 66 -15.16 3.14 -8.27
N ALA A 67 -15.24 4.35 -7.71
CA ALA A 67 -16.52 4.94 -7.31
C ALA A 67 -17.42 5.28 -8.52
N ILE A 68 -16.83 5.62 -9.67
CA ILE A 68 -17.57 5.84 -10.92
C ILE A 68 -18.08 4.51 -11.46
N CYS A 69 -17.25 3.46 -11.42
CA CYS A 69 -17.59 2.12 -11.90
C CYS A 69 -18.84 1.56 -11.20
N GLU A 70 -18.90 1.71 -9.87
CA GLU A 70 -20.04 1.31 -9.04
C GLU A 70 -21.37 2.01 -9.43
N ARG A 71 -21.31 3.18 -10.08
CA ARG A 71 -22.48 3.95 -10.53
C ARG A 71 -22.83 3.76 -12.00
N THR A 72 -21.95 3.13 -12.76
CA THR A 72 -22.05 3.02 -14.23
C THR A 72 -22.07 1.58 -14.74
N ASP A 73 -22.07 0.60 -13.83
CA ASP A 73 -22.01 -0.84 -14.13
C ASP A 73 -20.71 -1.28 -14.81
N ALA A 74 -19.65 -0.46 -14.72
CA ALA A 74 -18.32 -0.83 -15.17
C ALA A 74 -17.56 -1.63 -14.08
N ASP A 75 -16.52 -2.39 -14.50
CA ASP A 75 -15.59 -3.08 -13.59
C ASP A 75 -14.24 -2.35 -13.57
N VAL A 76 -13.85 -1.84 -12.39
CA VAL A 76 -12.56 -1.16 -12.21
C VAL A 76 -11.37 -2.07 -12.54
N GLY A 77 -11.49 -3.38 -12.38
CA GLY A 77 -10.46 -4.36 -12.72
C GLY A 77 -10.24 -4.46 -14.23
N GLU A 78 -11.31 -4.38 -15.03
CA GLU A 78 -11.22 -4.34 -16.49
C GLU A 78 -10.59 -3.03 -16.96
N ILE A 79 -11.00 -1.90 -16.38
CA ILE A 79 -10.41 -0.59 -16.66
C ILE A 79 -8.92 -0.57 -16.30
N ALA A 80 -8.56 -1.01 -15.09
CA ALA A 80 -7.18 -1.08 -14.62
C ALA A 80 -6.30 -1.93 -15.55
N LYS A 81 -6.82 -3.09 -15.99
CA LYS A 81 -6.15 -3.94 -16.98
C LYS A 81 -5.97 -3.20 -18.30
N SER A 82 -7.02 -2.57 -18.82
CA SER A 82 -6.99 -1.89 -20.12
C SER A 82 -6.00 -0.71 -20.13
N ILE A 83 -6.06 0.19 -19.14
CA ILE A 83 -5.13 1.34 -19.08
C ILE A 83 -3.70 0.90 -18.76
N GLY A 84 -3.54 -0.20 -18.02
CA GLY A 84 -2.24 -0.77 -17.67
C GLY A 84 -1.49 -1.40 -18.86
N LEU A 85 -2.18 -1.66 -19.98
CA LEU A 85 -1.55 -2.12 -21.22
C LEU A 85 -0.74 -1.01 -21.90
N ASP A 86 -1.04 0.27 -21.64
CA ASP A 86 -0.22 1.37 -22.13
C ASP A 86 1.12 1.39 -21.37
N PRO A 87 2.26 1.17 -22.04
CA PRO A 87 3.56 1.07 -21.39
C PRO A 87 4.00 2.37 -20.69
N ARG A 88 3.41 3.52 -21.05
CA ARG A 88 3.67 4.81 -20.39
C ARG A 88 2.98 4.91 -19.03
N ILE A 89 1.89 4.16 -18.84
CA ILE A 89 1.16 4.05 -17.57
C ILE A 89 1.68 2.84 -16.79
N GLY A 90 1.78 1.68 -17.44
CA GLY A 90 2.17 0.40 -16.85
C GLY A 90 1.10 -0.22 -15.91
N PRO A 91 1.16 -1.53 -15.65
CA PRO A 91 0.10 -2.26 -14.96
C PRO A 91 0.18 -2.21 -13.42
N GLN A 92 1.30 -1.76 -12.86
CA GLN A 92 1.55 -1.83 -11.42
C GLN A 92 0.83 -0.72 -10.64
N PHE A 93 0.50 -0.95 -9.38
CA PHE A 93 -0.17 0.03 -8.50
C PHE A 93 -1.53 0.53 -9.03
N LEU A 94 -2.22 -0.30 -9.83
CA LEU A 94 -3.58 -0.04 -10.35
C LEU A 94 -4.64 -0.98 -9.76
N LYS A 95 -4.35 -1.64 -8.63
CA LYS A 95 -5.35 -2.45 -7.94
C LYS A 95 -6.18 -1.55 -7.01
N ALA A 96 -7.44 -1.35 -7.34
CA ALA A 96 -8.39 -0.64 -6.47
C ALA A 96 -8.70 -1.45 -5.20
N GLY A 97 -9.14 -0.76 -4.16
CA GLY A 97 -9.56 -1.36 -2.88
C GLY A 97 -9.81 -0.30 -1.82
N LEU A 98 -9.70 -0.65 -0.54
CA LEU A 98 -9.93 0.26 0.60
C LEU A 98 -9.02 1.49 0.69
N GLY A 99 -7.97 1.55 -0.14
CA GLY A 99 -6.91 2.55 -0.03
C GLY A 99 -5.57 1.93 0.36
N PHE A 100 -4.55 2.79 0.36
CA PHE A 100 -3.21 2.43 0.81
C PHE A 100 -3.08 2.69 2.31
N GLY A 101 -2.21 1.96 3.00
CA GLY A 101 -1.87 2.20 4.40
C GLY A 101 -0.36 2.12 4.65
N GLY A 102 0.01 1.90 5.90
CA GLY A 102 1.40 1.79 6.34
C GLY A 102 2.08 3.16 6.51
N SER A 103 3.22 3.15 7.21
CA SER A 103 3.87 4.37 7.72
C SER A 103 4.50 5.28 6.66
N CYS A 104 4.66 4.81 5.43
CA CYS A 104 5.40 5.56 4.40
C CYS A 104 4.52 6.55 3.63
N PHE A 105 3.43 6.10 3.00
CA PHE A 105 2.74 6.93 2.01
C PHE A 105 2.07 8.16 2.60
N ARG A 106 1.27 8.02 3.67
CA ARG A 106 0.59 9.16 4.30
C ARG A 106 1.61 10.19 4.79
N LYS A 107 2.62 9.73 5.53
CA LYS A 107 3.69 10.58 6.08
C LYS A 107 4.47 11.33 4.99
N ASP A 108 4.89 10.65 3.94
CA ASP A 108 5.71 11.25 2.90
C ASP A 108 4.92 12.24 2.03
N ILE A 109 3.63 11.97 1.75
CA ILE A 109 2.75 12.94 1.07
C ILE A 109 2.50 14.15 1.96
N ALA A 110 2.18 13.95 3.25
CA ALA A 110 1.98 15.06 4.18
C ALA A 110 3.25 15.93 4.29
N SER A 111 4.43 15.30 4.32
CA SER A 111 5.71 16.00 4.31
C SER A 111 5.93 16.78 3.01
N LEU A 112 5.54 16.23 1.86
CA LEU A 112 5.61 16.90 0.57
C LEU A 112 4.64 18.09 0.47
N THR A 113 3.42 17.94 0.97
CA THR A 113 2.41 19.02 1.05
C THR A 113 2.94 20.16 1.94
N TYR A 114 3.41 19.84 3.14
CA TYR A 114 3.99 20.82 4.06
C TYR A 114 5.21 21.53 3.45
N LEU A 115 6.09 20.79 2.77
CA LEU A 115 7.22 21.37 2.06
C LEU A 115 6.74 22.38 1.00
N ALA A 116 5.74 22.03 0.19
CA ALA A 116 5.18 22.92 -0.82
C ALA A 116 4.58 24.20 -0.20
N GLU A 117 3.83 24.08 0.90
CA GLU A 117 3.28 25.23 1.64
C GLU A 117 4.39 26.14 2.16
N SER A 118 5.44 25.55 2.77
CA SER A 118 6.58 26.31 3.31
C SER A 118 7.37 27.07 2.25
N LEU A 119 7.29 26.63 0.98
CA LEU A 119 7.90 27.27 -0.16
C LEU A 119 6.98 28.28 -0.86
N GLY A 120 5.76 28.50 -0.33
CA GLY A 120 4.78 29.42 -0.92
C GLY A 120 4.11 28.87 -2.18
N LEU A 121 3.95 27.55 -2.30
CA LEU A 121 3.33 26.86 -3.44
C LEU A 121 1.99 26.19 -3.05
N PRO A 122 0.95 26.96 -2.71
CA PRO A 122 -0.31 26.42 -2.19
C PRO A 122 -1.06 25.54 -3.20
N GLU A 123 -0.95 25.80 -4.51
CA GLU A 123 -1.59 24.98 -5.54
C GLU A 123 -0.96 23.58 -5.62
N VAL A 124 0.36 23.50 -5.43
CA VAL A 124 1.09 22.21 -5.41
C VAL A 124 0.73 21.43 -4.15
N ALA A 125 0.65 22.10 -3.00
CA ALA A 125 0.20 21.50 -1.75
C ALA A 125 -1.23 20.94 -1.90
N ALA A 126 -2.17 21.74 -2.41
CA ALA A 126 -3.55 21.33 -2.62
C ALA A 126 -3.66 20.12 -3.56
N TYR A 127 -2.87 20.07 -4.64
CA TYR A 127 -2.83 18.93 -5.56
C TYR A 127 -2.43 17.63 -4.85
N TRP A 128 -1.35 17.64 -4.08
CA TRP A 128 -0.90 16.44 -3.36
C TRP A 128 -1.80 16.05 -2.20
N GLN A 129 -2.44 17.03 -1.55
CA GLN A 129 -3.43 16.78 -0.53
C GLN A 129 -4.62 15.96 -1.04
N GLN A 130 -5.03 16.14 -2.31
CA GLN A 130 -6.12 15.34 -2.91
C GLN A 130 -5.82 13.83 -2.93
N VAL A 131 -4.55 13.43 -2.98
CA VAL A 131 -4.18 12.00 -2.89
C VAL A 131 -4.59 11.42 -1.54
N LEU A 132 -4.40 12.17 -0.45
CA LEU A 132 -4.82 11.78 0.90
C LEU A 132 -6.34 11.85 1.05
N THR A 133 -6.96 12.95 0.60
CA THR A 133 -8.42 13.13 0.66
C THR A 133 -9.16 12.00 -0.05
N MET A 134 -8.69 11.58 -1.24
CA MET A 134 -9.28 10.47 -1.97
C MET A 134 -9.11 9.13 -1.25
N ASN A 135 -7.96 8.91 -0.60
CA ASN A 135 -7.70 7.72 0.20
C ASN A 135 -8.61 7.64 1.45
N ASP A 136 -8.85 8.78 2.10
CA ASP A 136 -9.77 8.88 3.24
C ASP A 136 -11.22 8.68 2.82
N PHE A 137 -11.64 9.32 1.71
CA PHE A 137 -12.95 9.12 1.09
C PHE A 137 -13.24 7.65 0.77
N GLN A 138 -12.24 6.91 0.27
CA GLN A 138 -12.39 5.50 -0.08
C GLN A 138 -12.72 4.63 1.15
N ARG A 139 -12.13 4.92 2.31
CA ARG A 139 -12.40 4.21 3.58
C ARG A 139 -13.78 4.58 4.12
N ASP A 140 -14.10 5.89 4.10
CA ASP A 140 -15.38 6.41 4.55
C ASP A 140 -16.56 5.83 3.76
N ARG A 141 -16.50 5.90 2.43
CA ARG A 141 -17.59 5.40 1.58
C ARG A 141 -17.81 3.90 1.73
N PHE A 142 -16.75 3.11 1.93
CA PHE A 142 -16.87 1.68 2.14
C PHE A 142 -17.60 1.38 3.45
N ALA A 143 -17.17 2.00 4.56
CA ALA A 143 -17.80 1.79 5.86
C ALA A 143 -19.28 2.26 5.85
N ARG A 144 -19.56 3.41 5.24
CA ARG A 144 -20.95 3.90 5.08
C ARG A 144 -21.80 2.97 4.22
N HIS A 145 -21.22 2.37 3.17
CA HIS A 145 -21.94 1.38 2.36
C HIS A 145 -22.34 0.14 3.17
N VAL A 146 -21.43 -0.35 4.04
CA VAL A 146 -21.73 -1.44 4.99
C VAL A 146 -22.90 -1.05 5.90
N ILE A 147 -22.86 0.13 6.50
CA ILE A 147 -23.90 0.64 7.41
C ILE A 147 -25.25 0.74 6.69
N ALA A 148 -25.26 1.35 5.49
CA ALA A 148 -26.47 1.52 4.69
C ALA A 148 -27.09 0.17 4.33
N THR A 149 -26.27 -0.78 3.87
CA THR A 149 -26.69 -2.13 3.51
C THR A 149 -27.25 -2.91 4.71
N LEU A 150 -26.75 -2.64 5.91
CA LEU A 150 -27.23 -3.24 7.15
C LEU A 150 -28.43 -2.50 7.77
N ASN A 151 -29.17 -1.72 6.98
CA ASN A 151 -30.36 -0.94 7.36
C ASN A 151 -30.05 0.31 8.19
N ASN A 152 -28.95 1.01 7.88
CA ASN A 152 -28.55 2.28 8.51
C ASN A 152 -28.38 2.20 10.04
N SER A 153 -28.03 1.03 10.58
CA SER A 153 -27.77 0.85 12.01
C SER A 153 -27.00 -0.44 12.27
N LEU A 154 -26.00 -0.40 13.14
CA LEU A 154 -25.27 -1.59 13.58
C LEU A 154 -25.70 -2.10 14.95
N ARG A 155 -26.63 -1.41 15.64
CA ARG A 155 -27.12 -1.82 16.95
C ARG A 155 -27.66 -3.25 16.94
N GLY A 156 -27.19 -4.04 17.89
CA GLY A 156 -27.55 -5.46 17.99
C GLY A 156 -26.88 -6.38 16.96
N LYS A 157 -26.06 -5.84 16.05
CA LYS A 157 -25.38 -6.59 14.98
C LYS A 157 -23.92 -6.86 15.31
N LYS A 158 -23.46 -8.06 14.95
CA LYS A 158 -22.04 -8.44 14.99
C LYS A 158 -21.43 -8.25 13.60
N VAL A 159 -20.28 -7.61 13.50
CA VAL A 159 -19.52 -7.46 12.25
C VAL A 159 -18.18 -8.20 12.39
N ALA A 160 -17.86 -9.08 11.45
CA ALA A 160 -16.58 -9.76 11.42
C ALA A 160 -15.62 -9.05 10.46
N ILE A 161 -14.38 -8.86 10.86
CA ILE A 161 -13.30 -8.26 10.08
C ILE A 161 -12.23 -9.33 9.85
N LEU A 162 -11.93 -9.58 8.58
CA LEU A 162 -10.87 -10.44 8.12
C LEU A 162 -9.73 -9.58 7.54
N GLY A 163 -8.63 -9.54 8.28
CA GLY A 163 -7.46 -8.73 7.99
C GLY A 163 -7.44 -7.42 8.78
N TYR A 164 -6.32 -7.16 9.44
CA TYR A 164 -6.01 -5.89 10.09
C TYR A 164 -4.71 -5.30 9.55
N ALA A 165 -3.73 -6.10 9.10
CA ALA A 165 -2.50 -5.56 8.54
C ALA A 165 -2.77 -4.65 7.33
N PHE A 166 -1.97 -3.61 7.12
CA PHE A 166 -2.19 -2.67 6.01
C PHE A 166 -1.99 -3.31 4.61
N LYS A 167 -1.33 -4.45 4.56
CA LYS A 167 -1.13 -5.30 3.37
C LYS A 167 -0.86 -6.74 3.81
N LYS A 168 -0.98 -7.70 2.89
CA LYS A 168 -0.56 -9.08 3.15
C LYS A 168 0.95 -9.22 3.42
N ASN A 169 1.32 -10.34 4.02
CA ASN A 169 2.69 -10.78 4.32
C ASN A 169 3.44 -9.86 5.30
N THR A 170 2.73 -9.20 6.21
CA THR A 170 3.31 -8.44 7.31
C THR A 170 2.38 -8.44 8.51
N GLY A 171 2.94 -8.43 9.72
CA GLY A 171 2.20 -8.19 10.97
C GLY A 171 2.16 -6.71 11.38
N ASP A 172 2.61 -5.79 10.53
CA ASP A 172 2.62 -4.35 10.84
C ASP A 172 1.19 -3.78 10.83
N ALA A 173 0.70 -3.47 12.03
CA ALA A 173 -0.64 -2.95 12.29
C ALA A 173 -0.75 -1.42 12.08
N ARG A 174 0.38 -0.70 12.00
CA ARG A 174 0.42 0.77 11.96
C ARG A 174 -0.20 1.32 10.69
N GLU A 175 -0.92 2.44 10.82
CA GLU A 175 -1.56 3.14 9.69
C GLU A 175 -2.43 2.19 8.84
N SER A 176 -3.05 1.21 9.48
CA SER A 176 -3.93 0.26 8.80
C SER A 176 -5.23 0.94 8.35
N PRO A 177 -5.70 0.72 7.10
CA PRO A 177 -7.03 1.13 6.69
C PRO A 177 -8.16 0.50 7.54
N ALA A 178 -7.90 -0.64 8.18
CA ALA A 178 -8.88 -1.30 9.04
C ALA A 178 -9.26 -0.45 10.25
N LEU A 179 -8.32 0.31 10.82
CA LEU A 179 -8.58 1.19 11.97
C LEU A 179 -9.63 2.26 11.64
N ASP A 180 -9.55 2.89 10.46
CA ASP A 180 -10.52 3.91 10.07
C ASP A 180 -11.90 3.33 9.80
N VAL A 181 -11.95 2.16 9.15
CA VAL A 181 -13.22 1.44 8.94
C VAL A 181 -13.86 1.09 10.28
N ILE A 182 -13.07 0.54 11.22
CA ILE A 182 -13.55 0.21 12.58
C ILE A 182 -14.08 1.45 13.30
N ARG A 183 -13.34 2.58 13.25
CA ARG A 183 -13.78 3.84 13.85
C ARG A 183 -15.18 4.25 13.36
N ILE A 184 -15.40 4.26 12.05
CA ILE A 184 -16.69 4.64 11.45
C ILE A 184 -17.79 3.64 11.82
N LEU A 185 -17.49 2.34 11.84
CA LEU A 185 -18.48 1.34 12.26
C LEU A 185 -18.86 1.51 13.74
N LEU A 186 -17.92 1.86 14.62
CA LEU A 186 -18.17 2.08 16.04
C LEU A 186 -19.09 3.28 16.31
N GLU A 187 -19.10 4.29 15.45
CA GLU A 187 -20.05 5.43 15.53
C GLU A 187 -21.52 4.97 15.50
N GLU A 188 -21.82 3.84 14.85
CA GLU A 188 -23.17 3.26 14.75
C GLU A 188 -23.54 2.31 15.92
N GLY A 189 -22.65 2.14 16.89
CA GLY A 189 -22.86 1.33 18.09
C GLY A 189 -23.17 -0.15 17.80
N PRO A 190 -22.26 -0.89 17.13
CA PRO A 190 -22.42 -2.31 16.88
C PRO A 190 -22.55 -3.10 18.18
N LYS A 191 -23.18 -4.28 18.14
CA LYS A 191 -23.15 -5.20 19.29
C LYS A 191 -21.72 -5.68 19.54
N SER A 192 -21.02 -6.05 18.46
CA SER A 192 -19.60 -6.39 18.52
C SER A 192 -18.95 -6.35 17.14
N ILE A 193 -17.65 -6.10 17.13
CA ILE A 193 -16.74 -6.22 16.00
C ILE A 193 -15.71 -7.28 16.37
N THR A 194 -15.63 -8.37 15.60
CA THR A 194 -14.62 -9.41 15.78
C THR A 194 -13.55 -9.28 14.71
N ILE A 195 -12.28 -9.26 15.10
CA ILE A 195 -11.14 -9.08 14.18
C ILE A 195 -10.31 -10.36 14.18
N TYR A 196 -10.00 -10.85 12.99
CA TYR A 196 -8.99 -11.87 12.77
C TYR A 196 -7.95 -11.36 11.77
N ASP A 197 -6.67 -11.45 12.13
CA ASP A 197 -5.54 -11.29 11.20
C ASP A 197 -4.51 -12.40 11.49
N PRO A 198 -3.95 -13.05 10.46
CA PRO A 198 -3.05 -14.17 10.68
C PRO A 198 -1.68 -13.78 11.23
N LEU A 199 -1.19 -12.56 11.00
CA LEU A 199 0.17 -12.14 11.39
C LEU A 199 0.21 -10.96 12.37
N CYS A 200 -0.84 -10.13 12.45
CA CYS A 200 -0.91 -9.08 13.46
C CYS A 200 -1.25 -9.69 14.83
N SER A 201 -0.43 -9.43 15.83
CA SER A 201 -0.70 -9.87 17.19
C SER A 201 -1.88 -9.13 17.79
N GLU A 202 -2.62 -9.77 18.71
CA GLU A 202 -3.69 -9.12 19.47
C GLU A 202 -3.20 -7.86 20.20
N ALA A 203 -1.99 -7.91 20.77
CA ALA A 203 -1.39 -6.79 21.48
C ALA A 203 -1.13 -5.60 20.54
N ASP A 204 -0.64 -5.85 19.33
CA ASP A 204 -0.41 -4.79 18.33
C ASP A 204 -1.72 -4.17 17.85
N ILE A 205 -2.73 -4.99 17.56
CA ILE A 205 -4.06 -4.51 17.15
C ILE A 205 -4.69 -3.66 18.26
N LYS A 206 -4.68 -4.14 19.51
CA LYS A 206 -5.21 -3.40 20.66
C LYS A 206 -4.48 -2.09 20.90
N ARG A 207 -3.15 -2.07 20.72
CA ARG A 207 -2.36 -0.84 20.81
C ARG A 207 -2.81 0.19 19.79
N GLU A 208 -2.99 -0.19 18.52
CA GLU A 208 -3.46 0.74 17.49
C GLU A 208 -4.90 1.19 17.74
N LEU A 209 -5.77 0.30 18.24
CA LEU A 209 -7.14 0.64 18.62
C LEU A 209 -7.24 1.56 19.85
N SER A 210 -6.19 1.65 20.69
CA SER A 210 -6.22 2.46 21.93
C SER A 210 -6.51 3.96 21.70
N VAL A 211 -6.28 4.46 20.48
CA VAL A 211 -6.67 5.84 20.10
C VAL A 211 -8.18 6.06 20.16
N LEU A 212 -8.98 4.98 20.09
CA LEU A 212 -10.44 4.96 20.15
C LEU A 212 -10.97 4.66 21.56
N GLU A 213 -10.10 4.42 22.54
CA GLU A 213 -10.48 3.94 23.88
C GLU A 213 -11.40 4.92 24.61
N ARG A 214 -11.10 6.22 24.52
CA ARG A 214 -11.87 7.26 25.23
C ARG A 214 -13.32 7.31 24.79
N ASP A 215 -13.59 7.04 23.52
CA ASP A 215 -14.91 7.23 22.92
C ASP A 215 -15.72 5.92 22.90
N TYR A 216 -15.04 4.77 22.81
CA TYR A 216 -15.71 3.48 22.54
C TYR A 216 -15.31 2.32 23.46
N ALA A 217 -14.40 2.53 24.42
CA ALA A 217 -13.99 1.51 25.40
C ALA A 217 -13.54 0.18 24.75
N VAL A 218 -12.79 0.26 23.64
CA VAL A 218 -12.43 -0.87 22.77
C VAL A 218 -11.56 -1.94 23.44
N SER A 219 -10.89 -1.63 24.54
CA SER A 219 -10.01 -2.56 25.26
C SER A 219 -10.66 -3.17 26.51
N MET A 220 -11.89 -2.77 26.84
CA MET A 220 -12.62 -3.32 27.99
C MET A 220 -13.06 -4.77 27.74
N PRO A 221 -13.14 -5.63 28.78
CA PRO A 221 -13.62 -7.01 28.63
C PRO A 221 -15.02 -7.12 27.99
N ASP A 222 -15.90 -6.15 28.27
CA ASP A 222 -17.23 -6.01 27.67
C ASP A 222 -17.27 -4.96 26.54
N GLY A 223 -16.10 -4.62 25.99
CA GLY A 223 -15.95 -3.65 24.91
C GLY A 223 -16.53 -4.15 23.59
N PRO A 224 -16.81 -3.25 22.63
CA PRO A 224 -17.43 -3.61 21.37
C PRO A 224 -16.46 -4.28 20.38
N VAL A 225 -15.17 -4.43 20.70
CA VAL A 225 -14.17 -4.99 19.79
C VAL A 225 -13.44 -6.16 20.44
N GLU A 226 -13.38 -7.28 19.72
CA GLU A 226 -12.71 -8.51 20.15
C GLU A 226 -11.74 -8.96 19.05
N VAL A 227 -10.49 -9.27 19.41
CA VAL A 227 -9.53 -9.90 18.50
C VAL A 227 -9.52 -11.38 18.80
N VAL A 228 -9.74 -12.21 17.78
CA VAL A 228 -9.84 -13.67 17.91
C VAL A 228 -8.78 -14.37 17.08
N PRO A 229 -8.28 -15.54 17.52
CA PRO A 229 -7.20 -16.26 16.84
C PRO A 229 -7.65 -17.11 15.65
N ASP A 230 -8.96 -17.18 15.37
CA ASP A 230 -9.55 -18.08 14.39
C ASP A 230 -10.55 -17.36 13.47
N PRO A 231 -10.43 -17.48 12.13
CA PRO A 231 -11.32 -16.78 11.21
C PRO A 231 -12.77 -17.30 11.28
N TYR A 232 -12.98 -18.57 11.64
CA TYR A 232 -14.33 -19.13 11.74
C TYR A 232 -15.05 -18.60 12.99
N ALA A 233 -14.36 -18.50 14.12
CA ALA A 233 -14.85 -17.84 15.33
C ALA A 233 -15.16 -16.36 15.09
N ALA A 234 -14.31 -15.66 14.33
CA ALA A 234 -14.56 -14.28 13.93
C ALA A 234 -15.90 -14.17 13.17
N CYS A 235 -16.13 -15.03 12.18
CA CYS A 235 -17.31 -14.98 11.33
C CYS A 235 -18.58 -15.52 11.98
N ALA A 236 -18.47 -16.43 12.96
CA ALA A 236 -19.62 -17.11 13.55
C ALA A 236 -20.66 -16.12 14.12
N ASN A 237 -21.93 -16.32 13.76
CA ASN A 237 -23.07 -15.49 14.15
C ASN A 237 -22.98 -14.01 13.76
N SER A 238 -22.05 -13.62 12.87
CA SER A 238 -21.96 -12.25 12.34
C SER A 238 -23.11 -11.95 11.38
N ASN A 239 -23.47 -10.66 11.28
CA ASN A 239 -24.41 -10.13 10.31
C ASN A 239 -23.73 -9.75 8.99
N ALA A 240 -22.43 -9.48 9.04
CA ALA A 240 -21.60 -9.18 7.88
C ALA A 240 -20.15 -9.58 8.13
N VAL A 241 -19.47 -10.01 7.07
CA VAL A 241 -18.02 -10.27 7.03
C VAL A 241 -17.36 -9.25 6.12
N LEU A 242 -16.33 -8.55 6.61
CA LEU A 242 -15.58 -7.52 5.88
C LEU A 242 -14.16 -8.03 5.63
N ILE A 243 -13.74 -8.06 4.37
CA ILE A 243 -12.34 -8.34 4.02
C ILE A 243 -11.60 -7.02 3.85
N LEU A 244 -10.68 -6.74 4.77
CA LEU A 244 -9.94 -5.48 4.79
C LEU A 244 -8.47 -5.62 4.35
N THR A 245 -7.93 -6.84 4.38
CA THR A 245 -6.57 -7.14 3.91
C THR A 245 -6.60 -8.29 2.90
N ASP A 246 -5.79 -8.21 1.83
CA ASP A 246 -5.78 -9.20 0.75
C ASP A 246 -4.92 -10.42 1.03
N TRP A 247 -5.07 -11.02 2.22
CA TRP A 247 -4.43 -12.29 2.55
C TRP A 247 -4.86 -13.40 1.58
N ASP A 248 -3.91 -14.24 1.16
CA ASP A 248 -4.17 -15.27 0.15
C ASP A 248 -5.15 -16.33 0.70
N MET A 249 -5.12 -16.64 2.00
CA MET A 249 -6.08 -17.53 2.67
C MET A 249 -7.56 -17.07 2.57
N PHE A 250 -7.84 -15.79 2.34
CA PHE A 250 -9.24 -15.32 2.23
C PHE A 250 -9.82 -15.50 0.84
N LYS A 251 -9.00 -15.85 -0.17
CA LYS A 251 -9.49 -16.11 -1.53
C LYS A 251 -10.32 -17.38 -1.57
N ASN A 252 -11.30 -17.42 -2.47
CA ASN A 252 -12.16 -18.58 -2.73
C ASN A 252 -11.97 -19.16 -4.15
N GLY A 253 -11.11 -18.54 -4.97
CA GLY A 253 -10.76 -19.02 -6.30
C GLY A 253 -9.66 -20.09 -6.28
N LYS A 254 -9.63 -20.97 -7.28
CA LYS A 254 -8.47 -21.86 -7.50
C LYS A 254 -7.21 -21.01 -7.60
N PRO A 255 -6.09 -21.39 -6.95
CA PRO A 255 -4.83 -20.68 -7.12
C PRO A 255 -4.51 -20.64 -8.62
N VAL A 256 -4.49 -19.43 -9.20
CA VAL A 256 -4.05 -19.23 -10.57
C VAL A 256 -2.58 -19.59 -10.59
N THR A 257 -2.25 -20.79 -11.05
CA THR A 257 -0.90 -21.13 -11.44
C THR A 257 -0.51 -20.16 -12.55
N GLN A 258 0.39 -19.23 -12.24
CA GLN A 258 0.97 -18.36 -13.26
C GLN A 258 1.69 -19.26 -14.26
N SER A 259 1.04 -19.56 -15.38
CA SER A 259 1.70 -20.21 -16.50
C SER A 259 2.75 -19.24 -17.01
N SER A 260 4.02 -19.61 -16.87
CA SER A 260 5.19 -18.90 -17.38
C SER A 260 5.28 -18.92 -18.92
N LYS A 261 4.19 -19.22 -19.63
CA LYS A 261 4.19 -19.21 -21.09
C LYS A 261 4.01 -17.77 -21.58
N PRO A 262 4.96 -17.22 -22.36
CA PRO A 262 4.77 -15.93 -23.00
C PRO A 262 3.55 -16.04 -23.93
N VAL A 263 2.57 -15.17 -23.71
CA VAL A 263 1.46 -14.99 -24.65
C VAL A 263 2.04 -14.35 -25.89
N THR A 264 2.23 -15.13 -26.94
CA THR A 264 2.54 -14.61 -28.28
C THR A 264 1.26 -14.01 -28.82
N ILE A 265 1.15 -12.68 -28.81
CA ILE A 265 0.10 -12.00 -29.54
C ILE A 265 0.46 -12.14 -31.01
N ALA A 266 -0.37 -12.87 -31.77
CA ALA A 266 -0.25 -12.94 -33.20
C ALA A 266 -0.51 -11.55 -33.80
N GLU A 267 0.51 -10.98 -34.44
CA GLU A 267 0.40 -9.72 -35.19
C GLU A 267 -0.51 -9.95 -36.40
N THR A 268 -1.75 -9.52 -36.28
CA THR A 268 -2.59 -9.15 -37.44
C THR A 268 -2.98 -7.71 -37.18
N TYR A 269 -2.12 -6.79 -37.67
CA TYR A 269 -2.39 -5.36 -37.61
C TYR A 269 -2.35 -4.78 -39.01
N ASP A 270 -3.51 -4.30 -39.43
CA ASP A 270 -3.83 -3.89 -40.77
C ASP A 270 -3.52 -2.39 -40.89
N GLY A 271 -2.25 -2.06 -41.10
CA GLY A 271 -1.81 -0.95 -41.96
C GLY A 271 -2.44 0.45 -41.85
N ALA A 272 -2.78 0.98 -40.67
CA ALA A 272 -3.11 2.41 -40.51
C ALA A 272 -2.22 3.09 -39.46
N THR A 273 -1.28 3.92 -39.92
CA THR A 273 -0.39 4.73 -39.08
C THR A 273 -1.13 5.97 -38.55
N PRO A 274 -1.09 6.26 -37.24
CA PRO A 274 -1.51 7.54 -36.70
C PRO A 274 -0.32 8.50 -36.71
N THR A 275 -0.12 9.25 -37.79
CA THR A 275 0.92 10.30 -37.87
C THR A 275 0.36 11.70 -38.20
N ASP A 276 -0.95 11.88 -38.29
CA ASP A 276 -1.53 13.18 -38.64
C ASP A 276 -2.22 13.88 -37.47
N VAL A 277 -1.51 14.14 -36.37
CA VAL A 277 -1.93 15.21 -35.43
C VAL A 277 -0.73 15.85 -34.73
N LEU A 278 -0.56 17.16 -34.98
CA LEU A 278 0.27 18.17 -34.26
C LEU A 278 1.65 18.52 -34.85
N HIS A 279 1.62 19.36 -35.89
CA HIS A 279 2.66 20.36 -36.16
C HIS A 279 2.46 21.61 -35.28
N LEU A 280 3.28 21.76 -34.23
CA LEU A 280 3.60 23.06 -33.64
C LEU A 280 5.04 23.03 -33.11
N THR A 281 5.98 23.57 -33.88
CA THR A 281 7.34 23.88 -33.42
C THR A 281 7.49 25.38 -33.20
N PRO A 282 8.03 25.84 -32.06
CA PRO A 282 8.75 27.10 -32.00
C PRO A 282 10.26 26.86 -32.17
N ARG A 283 10.87 27.67 -33.05
CA ARG A 283 12.32 27.81 -33.22
C ARG A 283 12.99 28.22 -31.91
N ILE A 284 14.06 27.54 -31.52
CA ILE A 284 15.04 28.04 -30.55
C ILE A 284 16.35 28.30 -31.29
N GLU A 285 16.76 29.55 -31.32
CA GLU A 285 18.06 29.99 -31.83
C GLU A 285 19.19 29.47 -30.93
N ARG A 286 20.20 28.86 -31.56
CA ARG A 286 21.43 28.41 -30.88
C ARG A 286 22.32 29.62 -30.57
N VAL A 287 22.54 29.89 -29.29
CA VAL A 287 23.65 30.73 -28.83
C VAL A 287 24.84 29.83 -28.52
N THR A 288 25.90 29.96 -29.32
CA THR A 288 27.22 29.36 -29.11
C THR A 288 27.92 30.01 -27.91
N ILE A 289 28.36 29.20 -26.95
CA ILE A 289 29.32 29.61 -25.92
C ILE A 289 30.58 28.75 -26.06
N ASN A 290 31.72 29.41 -25.93
CA ASN A 290 33.06 29.02 -26.35
C ASN A 290 33.67 27.78 -25.64
N LYS A 291 34.64 27.20 -26.35
CA LYS A 291 35.65 26.19 -26.01
C LYS A 291 36.09 26.15 -24.52
N PRO A 292 36.26 24.96 -23.89
CA PRO A 292 36.90 24.85 -22.59
C PRO A 292 38.43 24.94 -22.69
N PRO A 293 39.13 25.56 -21.71
CA PRO A 293 40.60 25.56 -21.65
C PRO A 293 41.19 24.26 -21.06
N THR A 294 42.46 24.03 -21.40
CA THR A 294 43.35 22.91 -21.05
C THR A 294 43.50 22.68 -19.54
N PRO A 295 43.67 21.43 -19.06
CA PRO A 295 43.68 21.12 -17.63
C PRO A 295 45.01 21.56 -16.95
N PRO A 296 44.97 22.08 -15.71
CA PRO A 296 46.16 22.26 -14.91
C PRO A 296 46.62 20.94 -14.28
N ARG A 297 47.94 20.88 -14.02
CA ARG A 297 48.69 19.74 -13.46
C ARG A 297 48.03 19.12 -12.21
N THR A 298 47.98 17.79 -12.20
CA THR A 298 47.61 16.95 -11.05
C THR A 298 48.49 17.23 -9.82
N PRO A 299 47.91 17.57 -8.65
CA PRO A 299 48.62 17.43 -7.38
C PRO A 299 48.69 15.95 -6.99
N LYS A 300 49.86 15.49 -6.53
CA LYS A 300 50.02 14.15 -5.94
C LYS A 300 49.12 14.04 -4.71
N LEU A 301 48.27 13.02 -4.66
CA LEU A 301 47.46 12.70 -3.48
C LEU A 301 48.35 12.29 -2.32
N SER A 302 48.15 12.91 -1.15
CA SER A 302 48.54 12.34 0.13
C SER A 302 47.61 11.16 0.47
N PRO A 303 48.09 10.09 1.12
CA PRO A 303 47.23 9.02 1.60
C PRO A 303 46.19 9.58 2.58
N LEU A 304 44.97 9.01 2.53
CA LEU A 304 43.92 9.26 3.52
C LEU A 304 44.48 9.01 4.93
N ALA A 305 44.12 9.88 5.88
CA ALA A 305 44.51 9.74 7.27
C ALA A 305 44.09 8.35 7.81
N PRO A 306 44.95 7.67 8.60
CA PRO A 306 44.73 6.30 9.06
C PRO A 306 43.50 6.11 9.96
N GLU A 307 42.85 7.20 10.38
CA GLU A 307 41.69 7.19 11.29
C GLU A 307 40.35 6.89 10.61
N LEU A 308 40.28 6.93 9.27
CA LEU A 308 39.09 6.53 8.49
C LEU A 308 38.98 5.02 8.25
N ASN A 309 39.90 4.23 8.81
CA ASN A 309 39.88 2.76 8.82
C ASN A 309 39.11 2.19 10.03
N THR A 310 38.16 2.93 10.59
CA THR A 310 37.29 2.42 11.65
C THR A 310 36.47 1.25 11.12
N ARG A 311 36.94 0.03 11.43
CA ARG A 311 36.18 -1.21 11.28
C ARG A 311 34.81 -0.98 11.92
N LEU A 312 33.74 -1.28 11.18
CA LEU A 312 32.40 -1.38 11.72
C LEU A 312 32.45 -2.29 12.95
N LEU A 313 32.30 -1.70 14.14
CA LEU A 313 32.16 -2.47 15.36
C LEU A 313 30.75 -3.06 15.36
N PRO A 314 30.57 -4.33 15.72
CA PRO A 314 29.24 -4.89 15.91
C PRO A 314 28.50 -4.08 16.98
N GLU A 315 27.24 -3.78 16.72
CA GLU A 315 26.38 -3.06 17.65
C GLU A 315 26.26 -3.88 18.96
N PRO A 316 26.34 -3.24 20.13
CA PRO A 316 26.20 -3.95 21.40
C PRO A 316 24.83 -4.65 21.48
N PRO A 317 24.76 -5.83 22.13
CA PRO A 317 23.50 -6.55 22.27
C PRO A 317 22.48 -5.70 23.04
N CYS A 318 21.21 -5.78 22.65
CA CYS A 318 20.15 -5.03 23.31
C CYS A 318 20.01 -5.44 24.79
N PRO A 319 19.57 -4.53 25.68
CA PRO A 319 19.19 -4.88 27.05
C PRO A 319 18.15 -6.00 27.07
N ALA A 320 18.23 -6.91 28.05
CA ALA A 320 17.35 -8.08 28.17
C ALA A 320 15.86 -7.71 28.32
N ASP A 321 15.57 -6.45 28.66
CA ASP A 321 14.25 -5.87 28.88
C ASP A 321 13.85 -4.84 27.79
N CYS A 322 14.54 -4.81 26.64
CA CYS A 322 14.20 -3.89 25.57
C CYS A 322 12.76 -4.11 25.05
N VAL A 323 11.88 -3.14 25.24
CA VAL A 323 10.47 -3.18 24.82
C VAL A 323 10.33 -3.32 23.30
N VAL A 324 11.22 -2.67 22.54
CA VAL A 324 11.26 -2.71 21.07
C VAL A 324 11.73 -4.08 20.57
N CYS A 325 12.69 -4.70 21.25
CA CYS A 325 13.11 -6.06 20.92
C CYS A 325 12.06 -7.06 21.35
N ARG A 326 11.34 -6.87 22.45
CA ARG A 326 10.23 -7.77 22.87
C ARG A 326 9.05 -7.76 21.90
N SER A 327 8.68 -6.61 21.35
CA SER A 327 7.66 -6.54 20.29
C SER A 327 8.13 -7.09 18.94
N SER A 328 9.45 -7.20 18.72
CA SER A 328 10.03 -7.80 17.51
C SER A 328 10.54 -9.24 17.70
N SER A 329 10.71 -9.73 18.93
CA SER A 329 11.10 -11.12 19.25
C SER A 329 9.91 -12.03 19.54
N SER A 330 8.72 -11.47 19.79
CA SER A 330 7.45 -12.18 19.54
C SER A 330 7.24 -12.52 18.06
N ALA A 331 7.97 -11.88 17.14
CA ALA A 331 8.03 -12.31 15.73
C ALA A 331 8.99 -13.50 15.50
N GLY A 332 9.69 -13.97 16.54
CA GLY A 332 10.73 -15.01 16.46
C GLY A 332 10.31 -16.40 16.95
N MET A 333 9.10 -16.57 17.48
CA MET A 333 8.45 -17.89 17.55
C MET A 333 7.42 -17.95 16.44
N SER A 334 7.90 -18.16 15.21
CA SER A 334 7.02 -18.54 14.11
C SER A 334 6.48 -19.93 14.40
N VAL A 335 5.34 -20.00 15.09
CA VAL A 335 4.31 -20.90 14.60
C VAL A 335 4.13 -20.44 13.15
N GLU A 336 4.51 -21.27 12.17
CA GLU A 336 4.24 -20.97 10.76
C GLU A 336 2.72 -20.90 10.62
N THR A 337 2.13 -19.74 10.87
CA THR A 337 0.72 -19.50 10.65
C THR A 337 0.52 -19.59 9.14
N ASP A 338 -0.15 -20.65 8.70
CA ASP A 338 -0.42 -20.87 7.29
C ASP A 338 -1.35 -19.77 6.77
N THR A 339 -0.76 -18.82 6.05
CA THR A 339 -1.46 -17.69 5.42
C THR A 339 -1.91 -17.99 3.99
N THR A 340 -1.66 -19.22 3.52
CA THR A 340 -1.83 -19.63 2.13
C THR A 340 -2.97 -20.60 1.94
N THR A 341 -3.25 -21.48 2.93
CA THR A 341 -4.39 -22.38 2.86
C THR A 341 -5.70 -21.59 2.89
N PRO A 342 -6.53 -21.71 1.84
CA PRO A 342 -7.82 -21.02 1.81
C PRO A 342 -8.74 -21.43 2.95
N ILE A 343 -9.43 -20.47 3.55
CA ILE A 343 -10.48 -20.75 4.53
C ILE A 343 -11.70 -21.39 3.88
N ASP A 344 -12.40 -22.24 4.62
CA ASP A 344 -13.62 -22.90 4.13
C ASP A 344 -14.82 -21.94 4.19
N TRP A 345 -15.05 -21.24 3.08
CA TRP A 345 -16.21 -20.36 2.90
C TRP A 345 -17.56 -21.09 3.00
N ALA A 346 -17.62 -22.39 2.71
CA ALA A 346 -18.85 -23.18 2.86
C ALA A 346 -19.12 -23.54 4.32
N HIS A 347 -18.09 -23.59 5.17
CA HIS A 347 -18.29 -23.64 6.62
C HIS A 347 -18.79 -22.30 7.15
N ILE A 348 -18.19 -21.18 6.71
CA ILE A 348 -18.59 -19.82 7.12
C ILE A 348 -20.05 -19.54 6.74
N SER A 349 -20.51 -19.98 5.56
CA SER A 349 -21.89 -19.77 5.13
C SER A 349 -22.92 -20.40 6.08
N LYS A 350 -22.56 -21.45 6.82
CA LYS A 350 -23.45 -22.09 7.80
C LYS A 350 -23.55 -21.34 9.12
N THR A 351 -22.56 -20.51 9.44
CA THR A 351 -22.46 -19.84 10.76
C THR A 351 -22.80 -18.35 10.70
N VAL A 352 -22.71 -17.70 9.54
CA VAL A 352 -23.12 -16.31 9.33
C VAL A 352 -24.65 -16.19 9.30
N ARG A 353 -25.20 -15.12 9.89
CA ARG A 353 -26.65 -14.87 9.94
C ARG A 353 -27.21 -14.52 8.57
N GLU A 354 -28.48 -14.85 8.34
CA GLU A 354 -29.19 -14.41 7.14
C GLU A 354 -29.74 -12.97 7.29
N PRO A 355 -29.71 -12.15 6.21
CA PRO A 355 -29.00 -12.38 4.95
C PRO A 355 -27.46 -12.36 5.14
N ARG A 356 -26.76 -13.30 4.49
CA ARG A 356 -25.31 -13.52 4.66
C ARG A 356 -24.49 -12.49 3.87
N TRP A 357 -24.22 -11.33 4.47
CA TRP A 357 -23.47 -10.27 3.80
C TRP A 357 -21.96 -10.48 3.88
N VAL A 358 -21.28 -10.26 2.75
CA VAL A 358 -19.82 -10.16 2.65
C VAL A 358 -19.47 -8.88 1.89
N PHE A 359 -18.57 -8.08 2.46
CA PHE A 359 -18.06 -6.86 1.85
C PHE A 359 -16.57 -7.05 1.58
N ASP A 360 -16.21 -7.16 0.30
CA ASP A 360 -14.85 -7.32 -0.14
C ASP A 360 -14.23 -5.97 -0.49
N GLY A 361 -13.50 -5.41 0.47
CA GLY A 361 -12.76 -4.16 0.29
C GLY A 361 -11.48 -4.32 -0.54
N ARG A 362 -11.13 -5.53 -0.98
CA ARG A 362 -9.84 -5.85 -1.62
C ARG A 362 -9.97 -6.59 -2.95
N GLY A 363 -11.18 -6.95 -3.36
CA GLY A 363 -11.48 -7.66 -4.61
C GLY A 363 -10.75 -8.99 -4.72
N VAL A 364 -10.73 -9.78 -3.64
CA VAL A 364 -10.08 -11.09 -3.57
C VAL A 364 -11.05 -12.26 -3.77
N LEU A 365 -12.36 -12.03 -3.67
CA LEU A 365 -13.40 -13.04 -3.82
C LEU A 365 -13.95 -13.13 -5.24
N ASP A 366 -14.22 -14.35 -5.68
CA ASP A 366 -15.03 -14.66 -6.86
C ASP A 366 -16.52 -14.56 -6.50
N ALA A 367 -17.23 -13.65 -7.16
CA ALA A 367 -18.63 -13.37 -6.89
C ALA A 367 -19.55 -14.55 -7.18
N ARG A 368 -19.31 -15.28 -8.27
CA ARG A 368 -20.17 -16.42 -8.66
C ARG A 368 -20.09 -17.55 -7.64
N ALA A 369 -18.88 -17.85 -7.17
CA ALA A 369 -18.68 -18.83 -6.11
C ALA A 369 -19.36 -18.42 -4.79
N MET A 370 -19.25 -17.13 -4.40
CA MET A 370 -19.90 -16.63 -3.18
C MET A 370 -21.42 -16.69 -3.25
N VAL A 371 -22.02 -16.25 -4.36
CA VAL A 371 -23.47 -16.31 -4.58
C VAL A 371 -23.96 -17.76 -4.61
N GLY A 372 -23.19 -18.69 -5.21
CA GLY A 372 -23.50 -20.12 -5.18
C GLY A 372 -23.53 -20.72 -3.77
N MET A 373 -22.83 -20.13 -2.80
CA MET A 373 -22.86 -20.51 -1.38
C MET A 373 -23.93 -19.76 -0.57
N GLY A 374 -24.76 -18.92 -1.21
CA GLY A 374 -25.84 -18.17 -0.58
C GLY A 374 -25.40 -16.86 0.10
N PHE A 375 -24.20 -16.37 -0.21
CA PHE A 375 -23.75 -15.05 0.24
C PHE A 375 -24.27 -13.93 -0.65
N ARG A 376 -24.41 -12.76 -0.05
CA ARG A 376 -24.57 -11.49 -0.74
C ARG A 376 -23.24 -10.76 -0.73
N LEU A 377 -22.58 -10.64 -1.89
CA LEU A 377 -21.25 -10.06 -2.02
C LEU A 377 -21.29 -8.64 -2.60
N GLU A 378 -20.77 -7.69 -1.83
CA GLU A 378 -20.42 -6.35 -2.31
C GLU A 378 -18.91 -6.27 -2.51
N THR A 379 -18.46 -5.68 -3.63
CA THR A 379 -17.03 -5.50 -3.91
C THR A 379 -16.76 -4.08 -4.39
N LEU A 380 -15.72 -3.44 -3.85
CA LEU A 380 -15.34 -2.11 -4.31
C LEU A 380 -14.97 -2.11 -5.80
N GLY A 381 -15.51 -1.14 -6.53
CA GLY A 381 -15.25 -0.93 -7.95
C GLY A 381 -16.02 -1.81 -8.92
N ARG A 382 -17.07 -2.49 -8.45
CA ARG A 382 -18.00 -3.27 -9.28
C ARG A 382 -19.43 -2.96 -8.85
N ALA A 383 -20.37 -3.02 -9.79
CA ALA A 383 -21.78 -2.97 -9.43
C ALA A 383 -22.20 -4.21 -8.62
N SER A 384 -23.16 -4.01 -7.72
CA SER A 384 -23.74 -5.06 -6.88
C SER A 384 -24.47 -6.10 -7.74
N MET A 385 -24.19 -7.38 -7.50
CA MET A 385 -24.90 -8.49 -8.16
C MET A 385 -26.00 -9.02 -7.25
N TYR A 386 -27.20 -8.42 -7.28
CA TYR A 386 -28.38 -8.92 -6.54
C TYR A 386 -29.63 -9.03 -7.39
#